data_AF-A0A2U2PM94-F1
#
_entry.id   AF-A0A2U2PM94-F1
#
_cell.length_a   1.000
_cell.length_b   1.000
_cell.length_c   1.000
_cell.angle_alpha   90.00
_cell.angle_beta   90.00
_cell.angle_gamma   90.00
#
_symmetry.space_group_name_H-M   'P 1'
#
loop_
_entity.id
_entity.type
_entity.pdbx_description
1 polymer ?
#
loop_
_entity_poly.entity_id
_entity_poly.type
_entity_poly.pdbx_seq_one_letter_code
_entity_poly.pdbx_strand_id
1 'polypeptide(L)'
;MKTFVLSPSVNKGANLQALYLSSRNWLSYIEFFEDEIKFFKKLLMKYFILEINDDSINRINIINAEIKRLEREKNQVLNDIFCYQSNLKATLEDMMQLSEQYLTIQHNDIQEKVKALHPVLDQIKQRLYTITELEIRERNRLSE
;
A
#
# COMPACT_ATOMS: atom_id res chain seq x y z
N MET A 1 -50.41 4.72 12.33
CA MET A 1 -48.98 4.89 12.00
C MET A 1 -48.55 3.76 11.08
N LYS A 2 -48.30 4.04 9.80
CA LYS A 2 -47.73 3.05 8.86
C LYS A 2 -46.21 3.04 9.07
N THR A 3 -45.69 1.99 9.67
CA THR A 3 -44.25 1.72 9.70
C THR A 3 -43.82 1.34 8.28
N PHE A 4 -43.06 2.24 7.64
CA PHE A 4 -42.36 1.91 6.39
C PHE A 4 -41.23 0.94 6.75
N VAL A 5 -41.48 -0.35 6.58
CA VAL A 5 -40.42 -1.35 6.58
C VAL A 5 -39.67 -1.16 5.27
N LEU A 6 -38.50 -0.53 5.34
CA LEU A 6 -37.56 -0.44 4.23
C LEU A 6 -37.27 -1.86 3.74
N SER A 7 -37.55 -2.12 2.47
CA SER A 7 -37.33 -3.43 1.85
C SER A 7 -35.85 -3.81 1.95
N PRO A 8 -35.52 -5.09 2.22
CA PRO A 8 -34.13 -5.55 2.37
C PRO A 8 -33.26 -5.32 1.13
N SER A 9 -33.85 -5.07 -0.04
CA SER A 9 -33.15 -4.65 -1.26
C SER A 9 -32.53 -3.26 -1.17
N VAL A 10 -33.14 -2.32 -0.43
CA VAL A 10 -32.66 -0.93 -0.30
C VAL A 10 -31.45 -0.86 0.63
N ASN A 11 -31.41 -1.70 1.67
CA ASN A 11 -30.25 -1.79 2.57
C ASN A 11 -29.03 -2.47 1.92
N LYS A 12 -29.25 -3.45 1.03
CA LYS A 12 -28.15 -4.10 0.29
C LYS A 12 -27.40 -3.13 -0.61
N GLY A 13 -28.12 -2.30 -1.36
CA GLY A 13 -27.49 -1.29 -2.23
C GLY A 13 -26.66 -0.27 -1.44
N ALA A 14 -27.16 0.17 -0.28
CA ALA A 14 -26.46 1.12 0.58
C ALA A 14 -25.15 0.53 1.16
N ASN A 15 -25.14 -0.74 1.58
CA ASN A 15 -23.94 -1.37 2.12
C ASN A 15 -22.87 -1.60 1.03
N LEU A 16 -23.26 -2.13 -0.13
CA LEU A 16 -22.34 -2.31 -1.27
C LEU A 16 -21.75 -0.98 -1.75
N GLN A 17 -22.53 0.10 -1.74
CA GLN A 17 -22.05 1.43 -2.06
C GLN A 17 -21.05 1.96 -1.01
N ALA A 18 -21.28 1.69 0.27
CA ALA A 18 -20.32 2.03 1.33
C ALA A 18 -18.99 1.27 1.18
N LEU A 19 -19.05 -0.03 0.87
CA LEU A 19 -17.86 -0.84 0.59
C LEU A 19 -17.09 -0.31 -0.63
N TYR A 20 -17.82 0.07 -1.69
CA TYR A 20 -17.23 0.68 -2.89
C TYR A 20 -16.51 1.99 -2.57
N LEU A 21 -17.15 2.90 -1.83
CA LEU A 21 -16.56 4.17 -1.40
C LEU A 21 -15.31 3.94 -0.53
N SER A 22 -15.38 3.04 0.44
CA SER A 22 -14.24 2.67 1.27
C SER A 22 -13.06 2.15 0.44
N SER A 23 -13.33 1.30 -0.57
CA SER A 23 -12.28 0.75 -1.44
C SER A 23 -11.53 1.81 -2.26
N ARG A 24 -12.15 2.96 -2.54
CA ARG A 24 -11.48 4.05 -3.26
C ARG A 24 -10.38 4.70 -2.44
N ASN A 25 -10.53 4.74 -1.11
CA ASN A 25 -9.52 5.31 -0.23
C ASN A 25 -8.23 4.47 -0.27
N TRP A 26 -8.32 3.16 -0.48
CA TRP A 26 -7.14 2.29 -0.62
C TRP A 26 -6.26 2.67 -1.81
N LEU A 27 -6.86 3.11 -2.92
CA LEU A 27 -6.08 3.56 -4.08
C LEU A 27 -5.23 4.78 -3.74
N SER A 28 -5.80 5.76 -3.02
CA SER A 28 -5.04 6.92 -2.54
C SER A 28 -3.92 6.53 -1.58
N TYR A 29 -4.13 5.53 -0.72
CA TYR A 29 -3.04 4.99 0.09
C TYR A 29 -1.95 4.38 -0.80
N ILE A 30 -2.30 3.51 -1.75
CA ILE A 30 -1.32 2.88 -2.65
C ILE A 30 -0.54 3.92 -3.48
N GLU A 31 -1.18 4.99 -3.93
CA GLU A 31 -0.52 6.12 -4.61
C GLU A 31 0.53 6.78 -3.70
N PHE A 32 0.16 7.06 -2.45
CA PHE A 32 1.11 7.60 -1.46
C PHE A 32 2.31 6.65 -1.22
N PHE A 33 2.06 5.34 -1.11
CA PHE A 33 3.14 4.34 -1.00
C PHE A 33 4.09 4.40 -2.19
N GLU A 34 3.56 4.58 -3.39
CA GLU A 34 4.37 4.64 -4.60
C GLU A 34 5.29 5.87 -4.61
N ASP A 35 4.79 7.01 -4.14
CA ASP A 35 5.58 8.23 -4.02
C ASP A 35 6.67 8.10 -2.95
N GLU A 36 6.39 7.48 -1.80
CA GLU A 36 7.41 7.18 -0.79
C GLU A 36 8.50 6.23 -1.33
N ILE A 37 8.14 5.18 -2.05
CA ILE A 37 9.10 4.25 -2.66
C ILE A 37 9.99 4.97 -3.69
N LYS A 38 9.41 5.84 -4.54
CA LYS A 38 10.18 6.66 -5.49
C LYS A 38 11.14 7.58 -4.76
N PHE A 39 10.71 8.18 -3.64
CA PHE A 39 11.57 9.00 -2.81
C PHE A 39 12.73 8.20 -2.21
N PHE A 40 12.49 7.01 -1.65
CA PHE A 40 13.54 6.16 -1.08
C PHE A 40 14.59 5.75 -2.11
N LYS A 41 14.15 5.36 -3.31
CA LYS A 41 15.07 5.03 -4.42
C LYS A 41 15.96 6.23 -4.79
N LYS A 42 15.38 7.43 -4.87
CA LYS A 42 16.16 8.66 -5.13
C LYS A 42 17.15 8.95 -4.01
N LEU A 43 16.77 8.73 -2.76
CA LEU A 43 17.65 8.94 -1.60
C LEU A 43 18.83 7.97 -1.63
N LEU A 44 18.56 6.69 -1.90
CA LEU A 44 19.59 5.67 -2.08
C LEU A 44 20.56 6.04 -3.20
N MET A 45 20.05 6.45 -4.37
CA MET A 45 20.92 6.85 -5.47
C MET A 45 21.77 8.09 -5.12
N LYS A 46 21.18 9.09 -4.47
CA LYS A 46 21.88 10.35 -4.17
C LYS A 46 23.03 10.17 -3.19
N TYR A 47 22.81 9.42 -2.12
CA TYR A 47 23.81 9.32 -1.05
C TYR A 47 24.76 8.15 -1.25
N PHE A 48 24.40 7.12 -2.02
CA PHE A 48 25.16 5.88 -1.98
C PHE A 48 25.74 5.42 -3.33
N ILE A 49 25.55 6.16 -4.43
CA ILE A 49 26.19 5.84 -5.73
C ILE A 49 27.73 5.92 -5.68
N LEU A 50 28.29 6.70 -4.74
CA LEU A 50 29.71 7.05 -4.71
C LEU A 50 30.54 6.24 -3.70
N GLU A 51 29.92 5.40 -2.88
CA GLU A 51 30.61 4.69 -1.80
C GLU A 51 30.89 3.24 -2.17
N ILE A 52 32.11 3.02 -2.68
CA ILE A 52 32.68 1.70 -2.97
C ILE A 52 33.34 1.17 -1.68
N ASN A 53 32.58 1.05 -0.61
CA ASN A 53 32.98 0.29 0.58
C ASN A 53 32.02 -0.88 0.77
N ASP A 54 32.57 -2.10 0.88
CA ASP A 54 31.80 -3.36 0.85
C ASP A 54 30.70 -3.44 1.92
N ASP A 55 30.88 -2.80 3.09
CA ASP A 55 29.87 -2.80 4.16
C ASP A 55 28.66 -1.91 3.82
N SER A 56 28.89 -0.71 3.26
CA SER A 56 27.81 0.17 2.81
C SER A 56 27.03 -0.48 1.65
N ILE A 57 27.73 -1.14 0.72
CA ILE A 57 27.12 -1.89 -0.40
C ILE A 57 26.16 -2.97 0.12
N ASN A 58 26.56 -3.75 1.14
CA ASN A 58 25.70 -4.79 1.71
C ASN A 58 24.44 -4.22 2.34
N ARG A 59 24.55 -3.14 3.13
CA ARG A 59 23.40 -2.49 3.77
C ARG A 59 22.41 -1.92 2.75
N ILE A 60 22.92 -1.30 1.69
CA ILE A 60 22.09 -0.77 0.59
C ILE A 60 21.40 -1.91 -0.16
N ASN A 61 22.10 -3.01 -0.43
CA ASN A 61 21.53 -4.16 -1.12
C ASN A 61 20.38 -4.78 -0.33
N ILE A 62 20.50 -4.85 1.00
CA ILE A 62 19.42 -5.30 1.89
C ILE A 62 18.21 -4.36 1.77
N ILE A 63 18.40 -3.04 1.90
CA ILE A 63 17.28 -2.08 1.77
C ILE A 63 16.64 -2.16 0.38
N ASN A 64 17.43 -2.26 -0.68
CA ASN A 64 16.93 -2.40 -2.05
C ASN A 64 16.12 -3.68 -2.23
N ALA A 65 16.53 -4.79 -1.61
CA ALA A 65 15.77 -6.04 -1.64
C ALA A 65 14.43 -5.88 -0.90
N GLU A 66 14.42 -5.19 0.24
CA GLU A 66 13.20 -4.89 1.00
C GLU A 66 12.25 -3.98 0.24
N ILE A 67 12.75 -2.92 -0.40
CA ILE A 67 11.95 -2.05 -1.28
C ILE A 67 11.35 -2.87 -2.44
N LYS A 68 12.14 -3.72 -3.10
CA LYS A 68 11.65 -4.58 -4.19
C LYS A 68 10.59 -5.57 -3.69
N ARG A 69 10.70 -6.07 -2.46
CA ARG A 69 9.68 -6.94 -1.86
C ARG A 69 8.39 -6.15 -1.61
N LEU A 70 8.50 -4.98 -0.99
CA LEU A 70 7.36 -4.10 -0.74
C LEU A 70 6.65 -3.69 -2.05
N GLU A 71 7.39 -3.42 -3.12
CA GLU A 71 6.80 -3.14 -4.44
C GLU A 71 5.97 -4.30 -4.99
N ARG A 72 6.45 -5.55 -4.82
CA ARG A 72 5.69 -6.73 -5.25
C ARG A 72 4.43 -6.92 -4.44
N GLU A 73 4.53 -6.80 -3.12
CA GLU A 73 3.39 -6.89 -2.20
C GLU A 73 2.35 -5.79 -2.53
N LYS A 74 2.80 -4.54 -2.70
CA LYS A 74 1.95 -3.41 -3.14
C LYS A 74 1.24 -3.71 -4.45
N ASN A 75 1.94 -4.22 -5.45
CA ASN A 75 1.35 -4.55 -6.76
C ASN A 75 0.33 -5.70 -6.65
N GLN A 76 0.58 -6.68 -5.79
CA GLN A 76 -0.39 -7.74 -5.53
C GLN A 76 -1.66 -7.19 -4.88
N VAL A 77 -1.53 -6.35 -3.85
CA VAL A 77 -2.66 -5.68 -3.19
C VAL A 77 -3.44 -4.81 -4.17
N LEU A 78 -2.75 -4.07 -5.05
CA LEU A 78 -3.38 -3.26 -6.09
C LEU A 78 -4.23 -4.10 -7.05
N ASN A 79 -3.71 -5.26 -7.47
CA ASN A 79 -4.47 -6.20 -8.31
C ASN A 79 -5.70 -6.75 -7.57
N ASP A 80 -5.57 -7.07 -6.28
CA ASP A 80 -6.69 -7.53 -5.44
C ASP A 80 -7.77 -6.43 -5.33
N ILE A 81 -7.36 -5.17 -5.14
CA ILE A 81 -8.27 -4.01 -5.11
C ILE A 81 -9.03 -3.87 -6.44
N PHE A 82 -8.34 -3.94 -7.59
CA PHE A 82 -8.99 -3.82 -8.89
C PHE A 82 -9.96 -4.97 -9.16
N CYS A 83 -9.58 -6.20 -8.83
CA CYS A 83 -10.47 -7.36 -8.94
C CYS A 83 -11.72 -7.18 -8.08
N TYR A 84 -11.54 -6.74 -6.83
CA TYR A 84 -12.63 -6.47 -5.91
C TYR A 84 -13.57 -5.36 -6.39
N GLN A 85 -13.02 -4.25 -6.89
CA GLN A 85 -13.83 -3.16 -7.45
C GLN A 85 -14.61 -3.59 -8.70
N SER A 86 -14.01 -4.43 -9.55
CA SER A 86 -14.69 -5.04 -10.69
C SER A 86 -15.85 -5.94 -10.25
N ASN A 87 -15.63 -6.78 -9.24
CA ASN A 87 -16.66 -7.65 -8.68
C ASN A 87 -17.81 -6.85 -8.04
N LEU A 88 -17.49 -5.79 -7.28
CA LEU A 88 -18.48 -4.89 -6.71
C LEU A 88 -19.32 -4.22 -7.79
N LYS A 89 -18.67 -3.68 -8.84
CA LYS A 89 -19.35 -3.03 -9.95
C LYS A 89 -20.28 -4.01 -10.69
N ALA A 90 -19.78 -5.20 -11.04
CA ALA A 90 -20.58 -6.23 -11.70
C ALA A 90 -21.77 -6.69 -10.84
N THR A 91 -21.61 -6.71 -9.51
CA THR A 91 -22.71 -7.05 -8.59
C THR A 91 -23.73 -5.93 -8.46
N LEU A 92 -23.30 -4.65 -8.48
CA LEU A 92 -24.19 -3.49 -8.47
C LEU A 92 -24.95 -3.30 -9.79
N GLU A 93 -24.36 -3.69 -10.90
CA GLU A 93 -24.97 -3.64 -12.24
C GLU A 93 -25.79 -4.91 -12.58
N ASP A 94 -26.06 -5.77 -11.58
CA ASP A 94 -26.77 -7.06 -11.71
C ASP A 94 -26.16 -8.03 -12.75
N MET A 95 -24.90 -7.82 -13.15
CA MET A 95 -24.15 -8.68 -14.08
C MET A 95 -23.56 -9.94 -13.40
N MET A 96 -23.39 -9.90 -12.07
CA MET A 96 -22.96 -11.04 -11.25
C MET A 96 -23.75 -11.10 -9.95
N GLN A 97 -24.14 -12.31 -9.52
CA GLN A 97 -24.83 -12.51 -8.23
C GLN A 97 -23.85 -12.99 -7.15
N LEU A 98 -22.86 -12.15 -6.81
CA LEU A 98 -22.01 -12.42 -5.65
C LEU A 98 -22.76 -12.11 -4.36
N SER A 99 -22.58 -12.97 -3.35
CA SER A 99 -23.19 -12.71 -2.05
C SER A 99 -22.51 -11.52 -1.37
N GLU A 100 -23.30 -10.72 -0.67
CA GLU A 100 -22.80 -9.58 0.13
C GLU A 100 -21.78 -10.04 1.18
N GLN A 101 -21.98 -11.24 1.75
CA GLN A 101 -21.05 -11.84 2.70
C GLN A 101 -19.69 -12.14 2.05
N TYR A 102 -19.68 -12.65 0.82
CA TYR A 102 -18.45 -12.87 0.07
C TYR A 102 -17.70 -11.56 -0.20
N LEU A 103 -18.41 -10.52 -0.64
CA LEU A 103 -17.83 -9.20 -0.89
C LEU A 103 -17.31 -8.54 0.39
N THR A 104 -17.97 -8.78 1.53
CA THR A 104 -17.51 -8.28 2.83
C THR A 104 -16.23 -9.00 3.29
N ILE A 105 -16.15 -10.31 3.09
CA ILE A 105 -14.93 -11.08 3.40
C ILE A 105 -13.76 -10.59 2.54
N GLN A 106 -13.97 -10.43 1.23
CA GLN A 106 -12.94 -9.86 0.34
C GLN A 106 -12.54 -8.46 0.76
N HIS A 107 -13.49 -7.61 1.16
CA HIS A 107 -13.21 -6.26 1.63
C HIS A 107 -12.25 -6.28 2.83
N ASN A 108 -12.57 -7.10 3.83
CA ASN A 108 -11.79 -7.19 5.06
C ASN A 108 -10.37 -7.74 4.79
N ASP A 109 -10.25 -8.76 3.95
CA ASP A 109 -8.94 -9.31 3.56
C ASP A 109 -8.06 -8.24 2.89
N ILE A 110 -8.61 -7.49 1.93
CA ILE A 110 -7.89 -6.41 1.25
C ILE A 110 -7.54 -5.30 2.23
N GLN A 111 -8.45 -4.92 3.12
CA GLN A 111 -8.20 -3.91 4.13
C GLN A 111 -6.99 -4.27 5.01
N GLU A 112 -6.92 -5.51 5.47
CA GLU A 112 -5.82 -5.96 6.31
C GLU A 112 -4.50 -6.03 5.52
N LYS A 113 -4.54 -6.44 4.25
CA LYS A 113 -3.38 -6.38 3.36
C LYS A 113 -2.88 -4.95 3.15
N VAL A 114 -3.77 -3.99 2.91
CA VAL A 114 -3.41 -2.56 2.78
C VAL A 114 -2.76 -2.04 4.07
N LYS A 115 -3.34 -2.35 5.22
CA LYS A 115 -2.76 -1.98 6.53
C LYS A 115 -1.38 -2.58 6.76
N ALA A 116 -1.17 -3.82 6.32
CA ALA A 116 0.09 -4.54 6.50
C ALA A 116 1.26 -3.91 5.71
N LEU A 117 0.99 -3.13 4.65
CA LEU A 117 2.04 -2.43 3.91
C LEU A 117 2.71 -1.33 4.75
N HIS A 118 1.94 -0.67 5.63
CA HIS A 118 2.42 0.50 6.38
C HIS A 118 3.60 0.23 7.33
N PRO A 119 3.55 -0.78 8.22
CA PRO A 119 4.67 -1.06 9.10
C PRO A 119 5.94 -1.47 8.33
N VAL A 120 5.80 -2.10 7.17
CA VAL A 120 6.95 -2.46 6.31
C VAL A 120 7.59 -1.20 5.73
N LEU A 121 6.79 -0.25 5.25
CA LEU A 121 7.28 1.04 4.76
C LEU A 121 8.00 1.83 5.85
N ASP A 122 7.41 1.91 7.05
CA ASP A 122 8.01 2.62 8.18
C ASP A 122 9.36 2.01 8.59
N GLN A 123 9.48 0.69 8.60
CA GLN A 123 10.74 0.02 8.88
C GLN A 123 11.82 0.34 7.84
N ILE A 124 11.46 0.33 6.55
CA ILE A 124 12.38 0.71 5.47
C ILE A 124 12.81 2.17 5.64
N LYS A 125 11.86 3.07 5.92
CA LYS A 125 12.10 4.50 6.13
C LYS A 125 13.07 4.76 7.27
N GLN A 126 12.86 4.13 8.42
CA GLN A 126 13.73 4.27 9.60
C GLN A 126 15.15 3.82 9.32
N ARG A 127 15.32 2.66 8.66
CA ARG A 127 16.65 2.14 8.28
C ARG A 127 17.34 3.06 7.28
N LEU A 128 16.59 3.51 6.28
CA LEU A 128 17.10 4.39 5.25
C LEU A 128 17.59 5.72 5.84
N TYR A 129 16.83 6.33 6.74
CA TYR A 129 17.24 7.56 7.42
C TYR A 129 18.44 7.35 8.33
N THR A 130 18.47 6.26 9.09
CA THR A 130 19.63 5.93 9.94
C THR A 130 20.91 5.87 9.11
N ILE A 131 20.89 5.16 7.98
CA ILE A 131 22.08 4.99 7.15
C ILE A 131 22.41 6.31 6.42
N THR A 132 21.40 7.03 5.92
CA THR A 132 21.64 8.33 5.27
C THR A 132 22.25 9.34 6.22
N GLU A 133 21.82 9.38 7.49
CA GLU A 133 22.39 10.26 8.51
C GLU A 133 23.85 9.91 8.82
N LEU A 134 24.18 8.61 8.89
CA LEU A 134 25.56 8.16 9.06
C LEU A 134 26.45 8.66 7.91
N GLU A 135 26.03 8.48 6.66
CA GLU A 135 26.83 8.93 5.52
C GLU A 135 27.00 10.45 5.45
N ILE A 136 25.95 11.21 5.80
CA ILE A 136 26.06 12.67 5.87
C ILE A 136 27.09 13.09 6.94
N ARG A 137 27.09 12.43 8.10
CA ARG A 137 28.06 12.71 9.17
C ARG A 137 29.49 12.36 8.75
N GLU A 138 29.70 11.22 8.12
CA GLU A 138 31.04 10.81 7.66
C GLU A 138 31.58 11.73 6.57
N ARG A 139 30.74 12.18 5.62
CA ARG A 139 31.15 13.16 4.59
C ARG A 139 31.53 14.52 5.17
N ASN A 140 30.80 14.98 6.19
CA ASN A 140 31.12 16.24 6.86
C ASN A 140 32.46 16.14 7.60
N ARG A 141 32.78 15.01 8.22
CA ARG A 141 34.08 14.77 8.87
C ARG A 141 35.26 14.74 7.90
N LEU A 142 35.06 14.26 6.67
CA LEU A 142 36.09 14.22 5.62
C LEU A 142 36.32 15.58 4.95
N SER A 143 35.46 16.57 5.22
CA SER A 143 35.53 17.92 4.62
C SER A 143 36.18 18.96 5.55
N GLU A 144 36.54 18.58 6.78
CA GLU A 144 37.29 19.37 7.77
C GLU A 144 38.78 18.98 7.78
#